data_AF-A0A485KDL8-F1
#
_entry.id   AF-A0A485KDL8-F1
#
_cell.length_a   1.000
_cell.length_b   1.000
_cell.length_c   1.000
_cell.angle_alpha   90.00
_cell.angle_beta   90.00
_cell.angle_gamma   90.00
#
_symmetry.space_group_name_H-M   'P 1'
#
loop_
_entity.id
_entity.type
_entity.pdbx_description
1 polymer ?
#
loop_
_entity_poly.entity_id
_entity_poly.type
_entity_poly.pdbx_seq_one_letter_code
_entity_poly.pdbx_strand_id
1 'polypeptide(L)'
;MLVYSNMESWEGPMPPSVGSVMIRYSRLRSIPHALQLNLPSNFIILFLESSPISVIPDTVVAAWANLERLHLMNLSLQTLPASLTTTLTLWDVDFRLNNFTTLSKDWLTPNTLSLSHLKVASFAGNPLPDAAVPWQLAQRGILIDLSGTNVSTPTSVDPTIFASRHVVLDDTPYCVDIIHSFCKPLCAPGCFGYMRGDYYCDLACFTSACDFDGGDCDTMGFDISIT
;
A
#
# COMPACT_ATOMS: atom_id res chain seq x y z
N MET A 1 -7.99 -6.75 14.83
CA MET A 1 -6.67 -6.11 14.62
C MET A 1 -5.64 -6.89 15.42
N LEU A 2 -4.55 -7.31 14.76
CA LEU A 2 -3.39 -7.96 15.36
C LEU A 2 -2.17 -7.16 14.92
N VAL A 3 -1.46 -6.56 15.87
CA VAL A 3 -0.30 -5.70 15.60
C VAL A 3 0.83 -6.06 16.54
N TYR A 4 2.08 -5.90 16.09
CA TYR A 4 3.28 -6.14 16.89
C TYR A 4 3.29 -7.53 17.54
N SER A 5 3.08 -8.56 16.72
CA SER A 5 2.87 -9.93 17.18
C SER A 5 3.97 -10.87 16.69
N ASN A 6 4.19 -11.96 17.43
CA ASN A 6 5.04 -13.05 16.97
C ASN A 6 4.26 -14.11 16.17
N MET A 7 3.13 -13.73 15.56
CA MET A 7 2.27 -14.67 14.85
C MET A 7 2.95 -15.19 13.59
N GLU A 8 3.09 -16.51 13.50
CA GLU A 8 3.69 -17.22 12.36
C GLU A 8 2.63 -17.96 11.51
N SER A 9 1.48 -18.29 12.10
CA SER A 9 0.35 -18.92 11.41
C SER A 9 -1.00 -18.55 12.05
N TRP A 10 -2.09 -18.79 11.31
CA TRP A 10 -3.46 -18.71 11.79
C TRP A 10 -4.31 -19.73 11.01
N GLU A 11 -4.68 -20.82 11.68
CA GLU A 11 -5.37 -21.96 11.06
C GLU A 11 -6.87 -21.71 10.85
N GLY A 12 -7.47 -20.87 11.69
CA GLY A 12 -8.88 -20.50 11.61
C GLY A 12 -9.82 -21.45 12.37
N PRO A 13 -11.13 -21.45 12.04
CA PRO A 13 -11.76 -20.65 10.99
C PRO A 13 -11.86 -19.16 11.36
N MET A 14 -12.06 -18.31 10.36
CA MET A 14 -12.46 -16.93 10.60
C MET A 14 -13.90 -16.88 11.13
N PRO A 15 -14.20 -16.13 12.20
CA PRO A 15 -15.57 -15.99 12.68
C PRO A 15 -16.49 -15.38 11.61
N PRO A 16 -17.75 -15.84 11.46
CA PRO A 16 -18.66 -15.41 10.38
C PRO A 16 -19.00 -13.91 10.36
N SER A 17 -18.81 -13.21 11.48
CA SER A 17 -19.10 -11.77 11.60
C SER A 17 -17.94 -10.87 11.21
N VAL A 18 -16.75 -11.43 10.92
CA VAL A 18 -15.56 -10.63 10.64
C VAL A 18 -15.66 -10.01 9.24
N GLY A 19 -15.71 -8.68 9.20
CA GLY A 19 -15.70 -7.93 7.95
C GLY A 19 -14.35 -7.30 7.58
N SER A 20 -13.45 -7.19 8.56
CA SER A 20 -12.16 -6.54 8.41
C SER A 20 -11.09 -7.29 9.19
N VAL A 21 -9.97 -7.56 8.55
CA VAL A 21 -8.77 -8.13 9.16
C VAL A 21 -7.61 -7.19 8.92
N MET A 22 -6.90 -6.87 9.99
CA MET A 22 -5.67 -6.11 9.97
C MET A 22 -4.61 -6.87 10.76
N ILE A 23 -3.53 -7.25 10.07
CA ILE A 23 -2.37 -7.93 10.61
C ILE A 23 -1.14 -7.08 10.26
N ARG A 24 -0.47 -6.52 11.26
CA ARG A 24 0.72 -5.68 11.08
C ARG A 24 1.87 -6.24 11.91
N TYR A 25 3.11 -6.04 11.46
CA TYR A 25 4.32 -6.37 12.20
C TYR A 25 4.28 -7.78 12.80
N SER A 26 4.17 -8.78 11.93
CA SER A 26 4.05 -10.20 12.29
C SER A 26 5.13 -11.03 11.60
N ARG A 27 5.26 -12.31 11.98
CA ARG A 27 6.25 -13.24 11.40
C ARG A 27 5.67 -14.14 10.30
N LEU A 28 4.55 -13.76 9.72
CA LEU A 28 3.91 -14.50 8.64
C LEU A 28 4.83 -14.57 7.42
N ARG A 29 5.11 -15.77 6.95
CA ARG A 29 5.89 -16.02 5.71
C ARG A 29 5.02 -16.36 4.51
N SER A 30 3.73 -16.58 4.74
CA SER A 30 2.71 -16.86 3.74
C SER A 30 1.36 -16.35 4.23
N ILE A 31 0.38 -16.29 3.34
CA ILE A 31 -1.01 -16.02 3.73
C ILE A 31 -1.49 -17.15 4.67
N PRO A 32 -2.03 -16.86 5.86
CA PRO A 32 -2.54 -17.87 6.79
C PRO A 32 -3.74 -18.64 6.22
N HIS A 33 -3.92 -19.90 6.65
CA HIS A 33 -5.03 -20.75 6.20
C HIS A 33 -6.42 -20.14 6.50
N ALA A 34 -6.57 -19.44 7.62
CA ALA A 34 -7.79 -18.73 7.97
C ALA A 34 -8.21 -17.63 6.97
N LEU A 35 -7.27 -17.14 6.14
CA LEU A 35 -7.51 -16.16 5.09
C LEU A 35 -7.68 -16.79 3.70
N GLN A 36 -7.79 -18.12 3.61
CA GLN A 36 -7.84 -18.84 2.33
C GLN A 36 -9.13 -19.62 2.11
N LEU A 37 -9.87 -19.99 3.16
CA LEU A 37 -11.04 -20.87 3.06
C LEU A 37 -12.21 -20.37 3.87
N ASN A 38 -13.42 -20.59 3.35
CA ASN A 38 -14.69 -20.29 4.03
C ASN A 38 -14.80 -18.85 4.55
N LEU A 39 -14.33 -17.89 3.75
CA LEU A 39 -14.37 -16.48 4.14
C LEU A 39 -15.81 -15.95 4.16
N PRO A 40 -16.20 -15.16 5.17
CA PRO A 40 -17.53 -14.57 5.25
C PRO A 40 -17.81 -13.65 4.05
N SER A 41 -19.07 -13.57 3.62
CA SER A 41 -19.45 -12.67 2.51
C SER A 41 -19.29 -11.18 2.86
N ASN A 42 -19.31 -10.85 4.14
CA ASN A 42 -19.08 -9.50 4.65
C ASN A 42 -17.59 -9.17 4.87
N PHE A 43 -16.66 -10.10 4.56
CA PHE A 43 -15.22 -9.85 4.59
C PHE A 43 -14.80 -9.00 3.39
N ILE A 44 -14.64 -7.70 3.63
CA ILE A 44 -14.45 -6.69 2.58
C ILE A 44 -13.11 -5.95 2.68
N ILE A 45 -12.40 -6.10 3.80
CA ILE A 45 -11.20 -5.34 4.12
C ILE A 45 -10.08 -6.27 4.60
N LEU A 46 -8.94 -6.25 3.91
CA LEU A 46 -7.72 -6.94 4.32
C LEU A 46 -6.53 -5.98 4.33
N PHE A 47 -5.89 -5.86 5.50
CA PHE A 47 -4.62 -5.17 5.70
C PHE A 47 -3.57 -6.18 6.15
N LEU A 48 -2.51 -6.33 5.36
CA LEU A 48 -1.32 -7.07 5.70
C LEU A 48 -0.11 -6.13 5.61
N GLU A 49 0.61 -6.01 6.71
CA GLU A 49 1.75 -5.11 6.79
C GLU A 49 2.96 -5.72 7.49
N SER A 50 4.16 -5.38 7.01
CA SER A 50 5.42 -5.64 7.70
C SER A 50 5.52 -7.10 8.14
N SER A 51 5.31 -8.00 7.19
CA SER A 51 5.38 -9.45 7.36
C SER A 51 6.12 -10.03 6.15
N PRO A 52 7.08 -10.97 6.33
CA PRO A 52 7.93 -11.47 5.25
C PRO A 52 7.22 -12.41 4.25
N ILE A 53 6.15 -11.93 3.61
CA ILE A 53 5.33 -12.65 2.63
C ILE A 53 5.76 -12.26 1.21
N SER A 54 6.67 -13.02 0.61
CA SER A 54 7.23 -12.68 -0.70
C SER A 54 6.37 -13.08 -1.90
N VAL A 55 5.31 -13.89 -1.71
CA VAL A 55 4.43 -14.37 -2.78
C VAL A 55 2.99 -14.49 -2.28
N ILE A 56 2.03 -14.09 -3.11
CA ILE A 56 0.59 -14.34 -2.93
C ILE A 56 0.11 -15.16 -4.15
N PRO A 57 -0.33 -16.41 -3.98
CA PRO A 57 -0.83 -17.22 -5.08
C PRO A 57 -2.20 -16.74 -5.61
N ASP A 58 -2.46 -16.89 -6.91
CA ASP A 58 -3.78 -16.59 -7.51
C ASP A 58 -4.92 -17.42 -6.88
N THR A 59 -4.63 -18.61 -6.37
CA THR A 59 -5.61 -19.44 -5.64
C THR A 59 -6.09 -18.79 -4.35
N VAL A 60 -5.23 -17.99 -3.71
CA VAL A 60 -5.59 -17.21 -2.52
C VAL A 60 -6.47 -16.03 -2.92
N VAL A 61 -6.13 -15.34 -4.02
CA VAL A 61 -6.95 -14.24 -4.55
C VAL A 61 -8.37 -14.71 -4.88
N ALA A 62 -8.52 -15.93 -5.40
CA ALA A 62 -9.84 -16.52 -5.67
C ALA A 62 -10.71 -16.65 -4.41
N ALA A 63 -10.11 -16.82 -3.23
CA ALA A 63 -10.84 -16.86 -1.96
C ALA A 63 -11.31 -15.48 -1.51
N TRP A 64 -10.62 -14.41 -1.93
CA TRP A 64 -10.86 -13.03 -1.51
C TRP A 64 -11.97 -12.31 -2.29
N ALA A 65 -12.92 -13.05 -2.86
CA ALA A 65 -13.86 -12.57 -3.88
C ALA A 65 -14.68 -11.32 -3.51
N ASN A 66 -14.85 -11.01 -2.22
CA ASN A 66 -15.62 -9.85 -1.74
C ASN A 66 -14.75 -8.68 -1.28
N LEU A 67 -13.41 -8.76 -1.38
CA LEU A 67 -12.55 -7.66 -0.96
C LEU A 67 -12.73 -6.44 -1.86
N GLU A 68 -12.98 -5.31 -1.21
CA GLU A 68 -13.04 -3.98 -1.83
C GLU A 68 -11.81 -3.14 -1.45
N ARG A 69 -11.24 -3.37 -0.25
CA ARG A 69 -9.99 -2.75 0.21
C ARG A 69 -8.93 -3.81 0.47
N LEU A 70 -7.81 -3.69 -0.24
CA LEU A 70 -6.70 -4.63 -0.15
C LEU A 70 -5.38 -3.88 0.02
N HIS A 71 -4.83 -3.93 1.22
CA HIS A 71 -3.56 -3.30 1.56
C HIS A 71 -2.52 -4.38 1.84
N LEU A 72 -1.46 -4.40 1.03
CA LEU A 72 -0.35 -5.36 1.04
C LEU A 72 0.96 -4.59 1.14
N MET A 73 1.29 -4.15 2.35
CA MET A 73 2.30 -3.14 2.59
C MET A 73 3.56 -3.78 3.18
N ASN A 74 4.74 -3.46 2.66
CA ASN A 74 6.01 -3.96 3.21
C ASN A 74 6.03 -5.49 3.39
N LEU A 75 5.63 -6.22 2.34
CA LEU A 75 5.59 -7.69 2.36
C LEU A 75 6.80 -8.33 1.67
N SER A 76 7.65 -7.53 1.00
CA SER A 76 8.72 -8.00 0.11
C SER A 76 8.22 -8.63 -1.21
N LEU A 77 7.03 -8.24 -1.68
CA LEU A 77 6.50 -8.72 -2.96
C LEU A 77 7.31 -8.14 -4.13
N GLN A 78 7.57 -8.94 -5.15
CA GLN A 78 8.19 -8.48 -6.41
C GLN A 78 7.18 -8.30 -7.54
N THR A 79 6.03 -8.96 -7.44
CA THR A 79 4.93 -8.88 -8.40
C THR A 79 3.60 -9.03 -7.67
N LEU A 80 2.55 -8.41 -8.20
CA LEU A 80 1.17 -8.71 -7.78
C LEU A 80 0.67 -10.01 -8.45
N PRO A 81 -0.27 -10.74 -7.83
CA PRO A 81 -0.93 -11.88 -8.47
C PRO A 81 -1.60 -11.46 -9.78
N ALA A 82 -1.55 -12.31 -10.80
CA ALA A 82 -2.07 -11.98 -12.13
C ALA A 82 -3.60 -11.90 -12.12
N SER A 83 -4.27 -12.68 -11.26
CA SER A 83 -5.73 -12.71 -11.18
C SER A 83 -6.33 -11.54 -10.38
N LEU A 84 -5.52 -10.78 -9.65
CA LEU A 84 -5.97 -9.75 -8.71
C LEU A 84 -6.95 -8.77 -9.37
N THR A 85 -6.59 -8.24 -10.53
CA THR A 85 -7.43 -7.31 -11.30
C THR A 85 -8.57 -7.99 -12.03
N THR A 86 -8.57 -9.31 -12.22
CA THR A 86 -9.68 -10.00 -12.92
C THR A 86 -10.70 -10.62 -11.97
N THR A 87 -10.29 -10.86 -10.72
CA THR A 87 -11.08 -11.54 -9.70
C THR A 87 -11.74 -10.56 -8.73
N LEU A 88 -11.06 -9.45 -8.42
CA LEU A 88 -11.51 -8.50 -7.40
C LEU A 88 -12.05 -7.22 -8.03
N THR A 89 -13.02 -6.61 -7.35
CA THR A 89 -13.53 -5.27 -7.68
C THR A 89 -13.05 -4.31 -6.61
N LEU A 90 -11.82 -3.81 -6.78
CA LEU A 90 -11.13 -3.02 -5.76
C LEU A 90 -11.53 -1.54 -5.83
N TRP A 91 -11.77 -0.98 -4.65
CA TRP A 91 -12.03 0.45 -4.41
C TRP A 91 -10.77 1.19 -3.94
N ASP A 92 -9.96 0.53 -3.11
CA ASP A 92 -8.83 1.13 -2.39
C ASP A 92 -7.70 0.09 -2.25
N VAL A 93 -6.53 0.43 -2.79
CA VAL A 93 -5.34 -0.41 -2.72
C VAL A 93 -4.15 0.35 -2.17
N ASP A 94 -3.39 -0.32 -1.32
CA ASP A 94 -2.10 0.16 -0.85
C ASP A 94 -1.09 -0.96 -0.97
N PHE A 95 -0.14 -0.82 -1.90
CA PHE A 95 0.92 -1.79 -2.14
C PHE A 95 2.31 -1.19 -1.88
N ARG A 96 2.38 -0.20 -0.99
CA ARG A 96 3.61 0.51 -0.64
C ARG A 96 4.70 -0.41 -0.10
N LEU A 97 5.95 0.03 -0.23
CA LEU A 97 7.15 -0.56 0.37
C LEU A 97 7.37 -2.02 0.02
N ASN A 98 6.97 -2.44 -1.18
CA ASN A 98 7.36 -3.72 -1.73
C ASN A 98 8.59 -3.53 -2.65
N ASN A 99 8.84 -4.50 -3.53
CA ASN A 99 9.97 -4.48 -4.45
C ASN A 99 9.48 -4.49 -5.91
N PHE A 100 8.40 -3.78 -6.23
CA PHE A 100 7.86 -3.72 -7.58
C PHE A 100 8.74 -2.86 -8.49
N THR A 101 9.30 -3.48 -9.53
CA THR A 101 9.94 -2.77 -10.65
C THR A 101 9.02 -2.65 -11.87
N THR A 102 7.91 -3.38 -11.87
CA THR A 102 6.88 -3.37 -12.92
C THR A 102 5.50 -3.61 -12.31
N LEU A 103 4.46 -3.17 -13.02
CA LEU A 103 3.07 -3.57 -12.76
C LEU A 103 2.55 -4.42 -13.93
N SER A 104 1.48 -5.19 -13.70
CA SER A 104 0.82 -5.92 -14.78
C SER A 104 0.15 -4.96 -15.75
N LYS A 105 -0.06 -5.40 -17.00
CA LYS A 105 -0.65 -4.59 -18.08
C LYS A 105 -1.98 -3.93 -17.68
N ASP A 106 -2.76 -4.57 -16.82
CA ASP A 106 -4.09 -4.10 -16.43
C ASP A 106 -4.02 -2.77 -15.66
N TRP A 107 -2.95 -2.54 -14.91
CA TRP A 107 -2.70 -1.28 -14.20
C TRP A 107 -2.24 -0.15 -15.13
N LEU A 108 -1.63 -0.51 -16.26
CA LEU A 108 -1.03 0.43 -17.22
C LEU A 108 -1.96 0.74 -18.40
N THR A 109 -2.97 -0.10 -18.62
CA THR A 109 -3.90 0.02 -19.74
C THR A 109 -5.01 1.03 -19.41
N PRO A 110 -5.32 1.99 -20.31
CA PRO A 110 -6.48 2.85 -20.14
C PRO A 110 -7.78 2.03 -20.11
N ASN A 111 -8.72 2.42 -19.24
CA ASN A 111 -10.08 1.86 -19.20
C ASN A 111 -10.18 0.35 -18.90
N THR A 112 -9.25 -0.21 -18.12
CA THR A 112 -9.39 -1.55 -17.55
C THR A 112 -10.69 -1.63 -16.74
N LEU A 113 -11.70 -2.33 -17.28
CA LEU A 113 -13.06 -2.38 -16.72
C LEU A 113 -13.09 -2.88 -15.27
N SER A 114 -12.19 -3.77 -14.90
CA SER A 114 -12.11 -4.29 -13.54
C SER A 114 -11.55 -3.29 -12.52
N LEU A 115 -10.84 -2.26 -12.98
CA LEU A 115 -10.38 -1.12 -12.18
C LEU A 115 -11.32 0.10 -12.34
N SER A 116 -12.58 -0.12 -12.74
CA SER A 116 -13.57 0.95 -12.92
C SER A 116 -13.99 1.60 -11.59
N HIS A 117 -13.99 0.81 -10.50
CA HIS A 117 -14.39 1.24 -9.16
C HIS A 117 -13.26 1.88 -8.34
N LEU A 118 -12.00 1.65 -8.73
CA LEU A 118 -10.83 2.10 -7.98
C LEU A 118 -10.83 3.63 -7.80
N LYS A 119 -10.55 4.10 -6.58
CA LYS A 119 -10.45 5.54 -6.24
C LYS A 119 -9.11 5.95 -5.69
N VAL A 120 -8.43 5.04 -5.00
CA VAL A 120 -7.14 5.31 -4.36
C VAL A 120 -6.20 4.15 -4.65
N ALA A 121 -4.96 4.48 -5.00
CA ALA A 121 -3.91 3.50 -5.21
C ALA A 121 -2.56 4.03 -4.72
N SER A 122 -1.94 3.33 -3.78
CA SER A 122 -0.56 3.64 -3.37
C SER A 122 0.40 2.58 -3.89
N PHE A 123 1.49 3.05 -4.50
CA PHE A 123 2.66 2.24 -4.87
C PHE A 123 3.94 2.82 -4.28
N ALA A 124 3.81 3.69 -3.28
CA ALA A 124 4.90 4.45 -2.72
C ALA A 124 6.05 3.55 -2.20
N GLY A 125 7.29 4.00 -2.34
CA GLY A 125 8.48 3.28 -1.89
C GLY A 125 8.79 1.99 -2.65
N ASN A 126 8.20 1.78 -3.84
CA ASN A 126 8.60 0.73 -4.76
C ASN A 126 9.57 1.28 -5.82
N PRO A 127 10.54 0.49 -6.32
CA PRO A 127 11.50 0.93 -7.34
C PRO A 127 10.91 1.02 -8.77
N LEU A 128 9.69 1.57 -8.91
CA LEU A 128 8.98 1.71 -10.18
C LEU A 128 9.57 2.87 -11.01
N PRO A 129 10.04 2.63 -12.26
CA PRO A 129 10.42 3.69 -13.18
C PRO A 129 9.22 4.32 -13.89
N ASP A 130 9.47 5.41 -14.62
CA ASP A 130 8.45 6.17 -15.38
C ASP A 130 7.54 5.32 -16.29
N ALA A 131 8.07 4.27 -16.90
CA ALA A 131 7.34 3.38 -17.81
C ALA A 131 6.45 2.34 -17.09
N ALA A 132 6.62 2.17 -15.78
CA ALA A 132 5.98 1.13 -14.98
C ALA A 132 4.92 1.65 -14.01
N VAL A 133 4.76 2.97 -13.88
CA VAL A 133 3.74 3.57 -13.03
C VAL A 133 2.43 3.78 -13.81
N PRO A 134 1.27 3.73 -13.13
CA PRO A 134 -0.04 3.70 -13.80
C PRO A 134 -0.56 5.11 -14.12
N TRP A 135 0.14 5.88 -14.96
CA TRP A 135 -0.25 7.25 -15.34
C TRP A 135 -1.69 7.38 -15.85
N GLN A 136 -2.20 6.34 -16.51
CA GLN A 136 -3.57 6.31 -17.04
C GLN A 136 -4.63 6.28 -15.94
N LEU A 137 -4.31 5.72 -14.76
CA LEU A 137 -5.20 5.79 -13.60
C LEU A 137 -5.29 7.23 -13.07
N ALA A 138 -4.16 7.96 -13.06
CA ALA A 138 -4.13 9.35 -12.62
C ALA A 138 -5.01 10.24 -13.51
N GLN A 139 -4.98 10.03 -14.83
CA GLN A 139 -5.82 10.76 -15.79
C GLN A 139 -7.33 10.53 -15.57
N ARG A 140 -7.71 9.43 -14.93
CA ARG A 140 -9.11 9.12 -14.56
C ARG A 140 -9.54 9.77 -13.24
N GLY A 141 -8.67 10.56 -12.60
CA GLY A 141 -8.95 11.22 -11.32
C GLY A 141 -8.82 10.28 -10.11
N ILE A 142 -8.13 9.15 -10.26
CA ILE A 142 -7.77 8.28 -9.14
C ILE A 142 -6.67 8.98 -8.34
N LEU A 143 -6.78 8.97 -7.01
CA LEU A 143 -5.72 9.45 -6.13
C LEU A 143 -4.59 8.43 -6.11
N ILE A 144 -3.38 8.84 -6.51
CA ILE A 144 -2.23 7.95 -6.61
C ILE A 144 -1.06 8.50 -5.80
N ASP A 145 -0.53 7.66 -4.92
CA ASP A 145 0.73 7.93 -4.25
C ASP A 145 1.87 7.13 -4.90
N LEU A 146 2.85 7.85 -5.45
CA LEU A 146 4.07 7.35 -6.08
C LEU A 146 5.31 7.88 -5.36
N SER A 147 5.18 8.33 -4.11
CA SER A 147 6.29 8.88 -3.33
C SER A 147 7.41 7.85 -3.19
N GLY A 148 8.68 8.28 -3.23
CA GLY A 148 9.83 7.39 -3.09
C GLY A 148 9.96 6.30 -4.18
N THR A 149 9.33 6.50 -5.34
CA THR A 149 9.54 5.68 -6.54
C THR A 149 10.69 6.23 -7.41
N ASN A 150 11.05 5.53 -8.48
CA ASN A 150 12.11 5.94 -9.42
C ASN A 150 11.59 6.81 -10.58
N VAL A 151 10.49 7.54 -10.37
CA VAL A 151 9.93 8.46 -11.37
C VAL A 151 10.82 9.70 -11.49
N SER A 152 11.23 10.00 -12.72
CA SER A 152 12.13 11.12 -13.01
C SER A 152 11.55 12.13 -14.00
N THR A 153 10.75 11.64 -14.95
CA THR A 153 10.15 12.45 -16.01
C THR A 153 8.70 12.02 -16.20
N PRO A 154 7.77 12.51 -15.36
CA PRO A 154 6.34 12.26 -15.52
C PRO A 154 5.88 12.71 -16.90
N THR A 155 5.67 11.78 -17.82
CA THR A 155 5.17 12.06 -19.16
C THR A 155 3.67 11.88 -19.21
N SER A 156 3.01 12.62 -20.11
CA SER A 156 1.61 12.37 -20.48
C SER A 156 0.58 12.59 -19.36
N VAL A 157 0.86 13.42 -18.36
CA VAL A 157 -0.11 13.82 -17.33
C VAL A 157 -0.12 15.34 -17.18
N ASP A 158 -1.29 15.90 -16.84
CA ASP A 158 -1.44 17.33 -16.58
C ASP A 158 -0.70 17.70 -15.27
N PRO A 159 0.30 18.59 -15.28
CA PRO A 159 1.04 18.97 -14.06
C PRO A 159 0.17 19.51 -12.92
N THR A 160 -1.04 20.00 -13.20
CA THR A 160 -1.97 20.48 -12.16
C THR A 160 -2.40 19.37 -11.18
N ILE A 161 -2.31 18.10 -11.58
CA ILE A 161 -2.64 16.96 -10.71
C ILE A 161 -1.60 16.78 -9.59
N PHE A 162 -0.36 17.26 -9.79
CA PHE A 162 0.68 17.24 -8.76
C PHE A 162 0.45 18.34 -7.73
N ALA A 163 0.12 19.55 -8.19
CA ALA A 163 -0.19 20.69 -7.33
C ALA A 163 -1.43 20.41 -6.45
N SER A 164 -2.43 19.73 -7.00
CA SER A 164 -3.64 19.32 -6.27
C SER A 164 -3.47 18.03 -5.45
N ARG A 165 -2.29 17.39 -5.49
CA ARG A 165 -1.98 16.12 -4.82
C ARG A 165 -2.86 14.94 -5.21
N HIS A 166 -3.49 14.99 -6.39
CA HIS A 166 -4.11 13.80 -6.97
C HIS A 166 -3.06 12.77 -7.36
N VAL A 167 -1.87 13.23 -7.75
CA VAL A 167 -0.68 12.39 -7.82
C VAL A 167 0.39 12.97 -6.89
N VAL A 168 0.89 12.14 -5.98
CA VAL A 168 1.95 12.49 -5.04
C VAL A 168 3.26 11.86 -5.52
N LEU A 169 4.30 12.69 -5.67
CA LEU A 169 5.64 12.30 -6.17
C LEU A 169 6.74 12.64 -5.16
N ASP A 170 6.39 12.75 -3.89
CA ASP A 170 7.31 13.18 -2.84
C ASP A 170 8.54 12.27 -2.80
N ASP A 171 9.72 12.86 -2.66
CA ASP A 171 11.00 12.13 -2.59
C ASP A 171 11.31 11.19 -3.78
N THR A 172 10.74 11.47 -4.96
CA THR A 172 11.15 10.86 -6.24
C THR A 172 12.28 11.66 -6.90
N PRO A 173 13.06 11.08 -7.83
CA PRO A 173 14.02 11.85 -8.64
C PRO A 173 13.42 13.11 -9.28
N TYR A 174 12.17 13.04 -9.77
CA TYR A 174 11.45 14.21 -10.29
C TYR A 174 11.35 15.36 -9.29
N CYS A 175 11.07 15.04 -8.03
CA CYS A 175 10.92 16.03 -6.95
C CYS A 175 12.25 16.47 -6.31
N VAL A 176 13.34 15.74 -6.56
CA VAL A 176 14.70 16.11 -6.13
C VAL A 176 15.36 17.02 -7.16
N ASP A 177 15.18 16.73 -8.45
CA ASP A 177 15.85 17.44 -9.54
C ASP A 177 15.21 18.81 -9.83
N ILE A 178 13.90 18.96 -9.58
CA ILE A 178 13.16 20.21 -9.82
C ILE A 178 12.47 20.63 -8.53
N ILE A 179 12.82 21.82 -8.02
CA ILE A 179 12.20 22.42 -6.84
C ILE A 179 10.81 22.94 -7.22
N HIS A 180 9.81 22.07 -7.16
CA HIS A 180 8.41 22.46 -7.20
C HIS A 180 7.87 22.67 -5.78
N SER A 181 7.02 23.68 -5.58
CA SER A 181 6.40 23.95 -4.26
C SER A 181 5.54 22.81 -3.73
N PHE A 182 5.06 21.93 -4.62
CA PHE A 182 4.30 20.73 -4.26
C PHE A 182 5.20 19.52 -3.97
N CYS A 183 6.49 19.55 -4.28
CA CYS A 183 7.39 18.47 -3.92
C CYS A 183 7.79 18.58 -2.45
N LYS A 184 7.56 17.51 -1.68
CA LYS A 184 7.96 17.45 -0.27
C LYS A 184 8.97 16.31 -0.09
N PRO A 185 10.05 16.52 0.67
CA PRO A 185 10.90 15.41 1.09
C PRO A 185 10.15 14.53 2.10
N LEU A 186 10.47 13.25 2.15
CA LEU A 186 10.07 12.41 3.29
C LEU A 186 10.92 12.75 4.50
N CYS A 187 10.32 12.72 5.69
CA CYS A 187 11.06 12.97 6.94
C CYS A 187 11.91 11.76 7.37
N ALA A 188 11.53 10.55 6.94
CA ALA A 188 12.28 9.31 7.13
C ALA A 188 11.95 8.33 5.99
N PRO A 189 12.86 7.38 5.67
CA PRO A 189 12.60 6.37 4.65
C PRO A 189 11.32 5.58 4.93
N GLY A 190 10.40 5.57 3.97
CA GLY A 190 9.12 4.87 4.07
C GLY A 190 8.09 5.52 5.00
N CYS A 191 8.35 6.72 5.51
CA CYS A 191 7.34 7.52 6.22
C CYS A 191 6.66 8.51 5.25
N PHE A 192 5.59 8.04 4.61
CA PHE A 192 4.82 8.87 3.67
C PHE A 192 3.99 9.91 4.41
N GLY A 193 3.73 11.06 3.77
CA GLY A 193 3.15 12.22 4.44
C GLY A 193 1.78 11.98 5.10
N TYR A 194 1.01 11.00 4.63
CA TYR A 194 -0.31 10.65 5.18
C TYR A 194 -0.26 9.72 6.39
N MET A 195 0.88 9.10 6.68
CA MET A 195 1.06 8.14 7.78
C MET A 195 1.13 8.82 9.15
N ARG A 196 1.76 10.00 9.21
CA ARG A 196 1.97 10.69 10.47
C ARG A 196 0.64 11.22 11.03
N GLY A 197 0.26 10.80 12.24
CA GLY A 197 -0.98 11.24 12.88
C GLY A 197 -2.23 10.60 12.26
N ASP A 198 -2.10 9.41 11.68
CA ASP A 198 -3.19 8.64 11.08
C ASP A 198 -3.87 7.66 12.05
N TYR A 199 -3.46 7.70 13.32
CA TYR A 199 -3.91 6.84 14.43
C TYR A 199 -3.38 5.40 14.37
N TYR A 200 -2.42 5.10 13.49
CA TYR A 200 -1.70 3.86 13.47
C TYR A 200 -0.23 4.10 13.81
N CYS A 201 0.27 3.43 14.85
CA CYS A 201 1.72 3.45 15.10
C CYS A 201 2.47 2.81 13.92
N ASP A 202 3.16 3.64 13.15
CA ASP A 202 3.97 3.37 11.97
C ASP A 202 5.46 3.50 12.33
N LEU A 203 6.14 2.37 12.47
CA LEU A 203 7.55 2.37 12.90
C LEU A 203 8.48 3.11 11.94
N ALA A 204 8.15 3.18 10.64
CA ALA A 204 8.92 3.97 9.68
C ALA A 204 8.85 5.48 9.97
N CYS A 205 7.75 5.94 10.56
CA CYS A 205 7.50 7.31 10.95
C CYS A 205 7.91 7.63 12.40
N PHE A 206 8.21 6.62 13.21
CA PHE A 206 8.65 6.79 14.60
C PHE A 206 10.12 7.25 14.69
N THR A 207 10.39 8.45 14.19
CA THR A 207 11.69 9.13 14.28
C THR A 207 11.49 10.57 14.71
N SER A 208 12.50 11.19 15.32
CA SER A 208 12.43 12.61 15.73
C SER A 208 12.22 13.56 14.55
N ALA A 209 12.78 13.25 13.37
CA ALA A 209 12.57 14.03 12.15
C ALA A 209 11.13 14.00 11.65
N CYS A 210 10.38 12.95 12.00
CA CYS A 210 8.97 12.75 11.67
C CYS A 210 8.03 13.07 12.84
N ASP A 211 8.49 13.79 13.86
CA ASP A 211 7.71 14.12 15.05
C ASP A 211 7.15 12.88 15.77
N PHE A 212 7.90 11.77 15.76
CA PHE A 212 7.54 10.49 16.37
C PHE A 212 6.17 9.99 15.93
N ASP A 213 5.96 9.94 14.61
CA ASP A 213 4.71 9.49 14.00
C ASP A 213 3.48 10.29 14.44
N GLY A 214 3.67 11.58 14.74
CA GLY A 214 2.61 12.44 15.26
C GLY A 214 2.07 12.02 16.63
N GLY A 215 2.77 11.14 17.36
CA GLY A 215 2.36 10.60 18.66
C GLY A 215 1.53 9.32 18.59
N ASP A 216 1.31 8.74 17.40
CA ASP A 216 0.45 7.54 17.25
C ASP A 216 1.01 6.29 17.95
N CYS A 217 2.31 6.29 18.27
CA CYS A 217 2.99 5.22 18.99
C CYS A 217 2.98 5.36 20.53
N ASP A 218 2.54 6.48 21.08
CA ASP A 218 2.64 6.78 22.52
C ASP A 218 1.93 5.73 23.40
N THR A 219 0.76 5.28 22.96
CA THR A 219 -0.06 4.30 23.69
C THR A 219 0.52 2.88 23.68
N MET A 220 1.52 2.63 22.82
CA MET A 220 2.15 1.32 22.68
C MET A 220 3.42 1.19 23.54
N GLY A 221 3.79 2.23 24.30
CA GLY A 221 4.94 2.21 25.20
C GLY A 221 6.29 2.36 24.49
N PHE A 222 6.31 2.89 23.26
CA PHE A 222 7.56 3.31 22.63
C PHE A 222 8.08 4.57 23.35
N ASP A 223 9.32 4.50 23.84
CA ASP A 223 9.93 5.57 24.61
C ASP A 223 10.75 6.50 23.70
N ILE A 224 10.30 7.75 23.61
CA ILE A 224 10.98 8.83 22.87
C ILE A 224 12.36 9.20 23.45
N SER A 225 12.71 8.71 24.64
CA SER A 225 13.96 9.03 25.34
C SER A 225 15.16 8.12 24.99
N ILE A 226 14.95 7.09 24.18
CA ILE A 226 15.99 6.06 23.87
C ILE A 226 16.38 6.01 22.37
N THR A 227 15.94 6.99 21.58
CA THR A 227 16.26 7.13 20.14
C THR A 227 17.02 8.41 19.87
#